data_AF-A0A6I4TZF9-F1
#
_entry.id   AF-A0A6I4TZF9-F1
#
_cell.length_a   1.000
_cell.length_b   1.000
_cell.length_c   1.000
_cell.angle_alpha   90.00
_cell.angle_beta   90.00
_cell.angle_gamma   90.00
#
_symmetry.space_group_name_H-M   'P 1'
#
loop_
_entity.id
_entity.type
_entity.pdbx_description
1 polymer ?
#
loop_
_entity_poly.entity_id
_entity_poly.type
_entity_poly.pdbx_seq_one_letter_code
_entity_poly.pdbx_strand_id
1 'polypeptide(L)'
;MKPNLLIHSALPATLLLALAACNSQAPEQPATNATETGTTTTAPPTPPSEPTASPTVGTTPAATEIPAVMQGRWGLVAADCEAGRADAKGLVTIGPKRMAFYESVGTLDSVEEQAEGRLRGRFSFTGEGMAWTRTIGLELQDSGNTLVRTDNSPEAEAGPLRYGKCK
;
A
#
# COMPACT_ATOMS: atom_id res chain seq x y z
N MET A 1 3.39 4.52 63.28
CA MET A 1 1.97 4.82 63.60
C MET A 1 1.14 4.72 62.33
N LYS A 2 0.01 4.00 62.39
CA LYS A 2 -1.14 4.05 61.48
C LYS A 2 -2.37 4.05 62.41
N PRO A 3 -3.46 4.74 62.07
CA PRO A 3 -4.61 3.98 61.58
C PRO A 3 -5.50 4.72 60.55
N ASN A 4 -6.29 3.92 59.80
CA ASN A 4 -7.70 4.14 59.39
C ASN A 4 -8.11 5.42 58.61
N LEU A 5 -9.23 5.48 57.87
CA LEU A 5 -10.28 4.50 57.48
C LEU A 5 -10.75 4.91 56.05
N LEU A 6 -10.88 4.07 55.01
CA LEU A 6 -11.79 2.93 54.73
C LEU A 6 -13.27 3.32 54.41
N ILE A 7 -13.85 2.64 53.39
CA ILE A 7 -15.27 2.55 52.94
C ILE A 7 -15.92 3.87 52.42
N HIS A 8 -16.83 3.98 51.42
CA HIS A 8 -17.80 3.12 50.69
C HIS A 8 -17.98 3.63 49.21
N SER A 9 -18.72 3.06 48.25
CA SER A 9 -19.11 1.69 47.83
C SER A 9 -19.96 1.74 46.51
N ALA A 10 -20.17 0.58 45.86
CA ALA A 10 -21.27 0.22 44.93
C ALA A 10 -21.36 0.80 43.48
N LEU A 11 -21.34 -0.14 42.50
CA LEU A 11 -21.97 -0.02 41.17
C LEU A 11 -23.52 -0.14 41.30
N PRO A 12 -24.31 0.31 40.30
CA PRO A 12 -24.82 -0.66 39.31
C PRO A 12 -24.92 -0.16 37.85
N ALA A 13 -25.17 -1.11 36.96
CA ALA A 13 -25.22 -1.00 35.51
C ALA A 13 -26.44 -0.25 34.92
N THR A 14 -26.31 0.16 33.66
CA THR A 14 -27.45 0.15 32.71
C THR A 14 -26.99 -0.38 31.35
N LEU A 15 -27.74 -1.34 30.79
CA LEU A 15 -27.51 -2.02 29.52
C LEU A 15 -28.55 -1.53 28.47
N LEU A 16 -28.33 -1.87 27.20
CA LEU A 16 -29.28 -1.81 26.06
C LEU A 16 -29.51 -0.42 25.42
N LEU A 17 -28.81 -0.19 24.29
CA LEU A 17 -29.47 0.26 23.07
C LEU A 17 -29.14 -0.75 21.96
N ALA A 18 -30.16 -1.44 21.46
CA ALA A 18 -30.10 -2.14 20.18
C ALA A 18 -30.82 -1.28 19.14
N LEU A 19 -30.32 -1.18 17.91
CA LEU A 19 -31.15 -0.86 16.75
C LEU A 19 -30.47 -1.21 15.41
N ALA A 20 -31.28 -1.72 14.48
CA ALA A 20 -31.08 -1.80 13.02
C ALA A 20 -29.85 -2.56 12.47
N ALA A 21 -30.10 -3.80 12.04
CA ALA A 21 -29.26 -4.45 11.03
C ALA A 21 -29.41 -3.75 9.67
N CYS A 22 -28.29 -3.39 9.04
CA CYS A 22 -28.29 -2.92 7.65
C CYS A 22 -28.43 -4.11 6.68
N ASN A 23 -29.69 -4.45 6.45
CA ASN A 23 -30.27 -5.10 5.27
C ASN A 23 -29.30 -5.35 4.08
N SER A 24 -28.92 -6.61 3.88
CA SER A 24 -28.30 -7.08 2.64
C SER A 24 -29.26 -6.94 1.47
N GLN A 25 -28.86 -6.26 0.40
CA GLN A 25 -29.65 -6.22 -0.83
C GLN A 25 -28.74 -6.38 -2.05
N ALA A 26 -28.64 -7.62 -2.53
CA ALA A 26 -28.03 -7.93 -3.81
C ALA A 26 -29.02 -7.56 -4.94
N PRO A 27 -28.61 -6.81 -5.97
CA PRO A 27 -29.45 -6.61 -7.15
C PRO A 27 -29.49 -7.89 -8.00
N GLU A 28 -30.56 -8.67 -7.87
CA GLU A 28 -30.95 -9.61 -8.93
C GLU A 28 -31.42 -8.80 -10.14
N GLN A 29 -30.60 -8.74 -11.19
CA GLN A 29 -31.01 -8.15 -12.46
C GLN A 29 -31.69 -9.23 -13.32
N PRO A 30 -32.95 -9.03 -13.74
CA PRO A 30 -33.72 -10.07 -14.40
C PRO A 30 -33.18 -10.40 -15.78
N ALA A 31 -33.19 -11.69 -16.13
CA ALA A 31 -32.93 -12.16 -17.48
C ALA A 31 -34.09 -11.76 -18.41
N THR A 32 -33.79 -11.01 -19.46
CA THR A 32 -34.70 -10.75 -20.58
C THR A 32 -34.24 -11.51 -21.81
N ASN A 33 -34.86 -12.66 -22.06
CA ASN A 33 -34.80 -13.30 -23.37
C ASN A 33 -35.58 -12.44 -24.38
N ALA A 34 -34.89 -11.91 -25.39
CA ALA A 34 -35.50 -11.35 -26.58
C ALA A 34 -35.11 -12.21 -27.79
N THR A 35 -35.95 -13.19 -28.10
CA THR A 35 -35.93 -13.89 -29.39
C THR A 35 -36.75 -13.07 -30.36
N GLU A 36 -36.18 -12.61 -31.49
CA GLU A 36 -36.83 -12.80 -32.80
C GLU A 36 -35.94 -12.48 -34.02
N THR A 37 -36.22 -13.28 -35.06
CA THR A 37 -36.14 -12.95 -36.49
C THR A 37 -34.81 -12.53 -37.11
N GLY A 38 -34.22 -13.50 -37.82
CA GLY A 38 -33.01 -13.30 -38.61
C GLY A 38 -33.18 -12.41 -39.84
N THR A 39 -32.03 -11.92 -40.29
CA THR A 39 -31.84 -11.37 -41.64
C THR A 39 -30.52 -11.90 -42.19
N THR A 40 -30.59 -12.69 -43.25
CA THR A 40 -29.43 -13.25 -43.92
C THR A 40 -28.74 -12.16 -44.74
N THR A 41 -27.62 -11.63 -44.24
CA THR A 41 -26.76 -10.72 -45.00
C THR A 41 -25.40 -11.37 -45.22
N THR A 42 -25.11 -11.71 -46.47
CA THR A 42 -23.84 -12.29 -46.90
C THR A 42 -22.73 -11.25 -46.78
N ALA A 43 -21.78 -11.44 -45.87
CA ALA A 43 -20.54 -10.67 -45.81
C ALA A 43 -19.49 -11.24 -46.78
N PRO A 44 -18.67 -10.39 -47.43
CA PRO A 44 -17.56 -10.85 -48.28
C PRO A 44 -16.43 -11.50 -47.46
N PRO A 45 -15.57 -12.33 -48.07
CA PRO A 45 -14.51 -13.04 -47.35
C PRO A 45 -13.44 -12.10 -46.80
N THR A 46 -13.18 -12.20 -45.50
CA THR A 46 -12.08 -11.53 -44.80
C THR A 46 -10.73 -12.04 -45.31
N PRO A 47 -9.73 -11.17 -45.56
CA PRO A 47 -8.36 -11.63 -45.81
C PRO A 47 -7.79 -12.34 -44.56
N PRO A 48 -6.82 -13.25 -44.72
CA PRO A 48 -6.28 -14.02 -43.60
C PRO A 48 -5.60 -13.10 -42.59
N SER A 49 -5.93 -13.26 -41.31
CA SER A 49 -5.25 -12.58 -40.21
C SER A 49 -3.76 -12.95 -40.22
N GLU A 50 -2.89 -11.95 -40.39
CA GLU A 50 -1.48 -12.13 -40.04
C GLU A 50 -1.38 -12.52 -38.55
N PRO A 51 -0.47 -13.44 -38.19
CA PRO A 51 -0.25 -13.76 -36.79
C PRO A 51 0.38 -12.54 -36.11
N THR A 52 -0.42 -11.78 -35.35
CA THR A 52 0.07 -10.79 -34.40
C THR A 52 1.16 -11.45 -33.58
N ALA A 53 2.41 -11.00 -33.75
CA ALA A 53 3.53 -11.53 -33.01
C ALA A 53 3.25 -11.33 -31.51
N SER A 54 2.92 -12.43 -30.83
CA SER A 54 2.77 -12.42 -29.38
C SER A 54 4.10 -11.92 -28.81
N PRO A 55 4.11 -10.88 -27.95
CA PRO A 55 5.35 -10.36 -27.42
C PRO A 55 6.05 -11.49 -26.66
N THR A 56 7.17 -11.96 -27.19
CA THR A 56 8.03 -12.91 -26.50
C THR A 56 8.38 -12.29 -25.16
N VAL A 57 7.84 -12.87 -24.09
CA VAL A 57 8.16 -12.51 -22.71
C VAL A 57 9.60 -12.90 -22.45
N GLY A 58 10.52 -12.04 -22.90
CA GLY A 58 11.91 -12.11 -22.51
C GLY A 58 11.96 -12.05 -20.99
N THR A 59 12.55 -13.07 -20.37
CA THR A 59 12.75 -13.12 -18.92
C THR A 59 13.75 -12.04 -18.52
N THR A 60 13.26 -10.80 -18.39
CA THR A 60 13.98 -9.74 -17.68
C THR A 60 14.29 -10.29 -16.28
N PRO A 61 15.55 -10.21 -15.81
CA PRO A 61 15.90 -10.65 -14.47
C PRO A 61 14.96 -9.99 -13.46
N ALA A 62 14.38 -10.80 -12.56
CA ALA A 62 13.54 -10.27 -11.49
C ALA A 62 14.33 -9.22 -10.71
N ALA A 63 13.79 -8.01 -10.59
CA ALA A 63 14.46 -6.95 -9.87
C ALA A 63 14.59 -7.34 -8.39
N THR A 64 15.74 -7.06 -7.78
CA THR A 64 16.07 -7.45 -6.40
C THR A 64 16.48 -6.27 -5.53
N GLU A 65 16.38 -5.04 -6.05
CA GLU A 65 16.83 -3.81 -5.40
C GLU A 65 15.88 -2.65 -5.70
N ILE A 66 15.75 -1.75 -4.73
CA ILE A 66 14.99 -0.50 -4.83
C ILE A 66 15.69 0.42 -5.86
N PRO A 67 14.97 0.98 -6.87
CA PRO A 67 15.54 1.86 -7.89
C PRO A 67 16.43 2.97 -7.30
N ALA A 68 17.62 3.16 -7.88
CA ALA A 68 18.62 4.12 -7.40
C ALA A 68 18.07 5.55 -7.25
N VAL A 69 17.13 5.95 -8.11
CA VAL A 69 16.47 7.28 -8.06
C VAL A 69 15.60 7.51 -6.82
N MET A 70 15.15 6.45 -6.15
CA MET A 70 14.40 6.50 -4.88
C MET A 70 15.29 6.45 -3.63
N GLN A 71 16.55 6.06 -3.79
CA GLN A 71 17.48 5.93 -2.66
C GLN A 71 17.88 7.31 -2.13
N GLY A 72 18.18 7.39 -0.83
CA GLY A 72 18.51 8.62 -0.13
C GLY A 72 17.62 8.86 1.10
N ARG A 73 17.54 10.13 1.52
CA ARG A 73 16.77 10.60 2.68
C ARG A 73 15.55 11.40 2.23
N TRP A 74 14.41 11.14 2.86
CA TRP A 74 13.15 11.82 2.57
C TRP A 74 12.42 12.14 3.89
N GLY A 75 11.89 13.36 4.03
CA GLY A 75 11.22 13.84 5.25
C GLY A 75 9.75 14.18 5.01
N LEU A 76 8.87 13.87 5.98
CA LEU A 76 7.46 14.32 5.94
C LEU A 76 7.37 15.84 6.08
N VAL A 77 8.23 16.43 6.91
CA VAL A 77 8.41 17.89 7.01
C VAL A 77 9.88 18.27 6.85
N ALA A 78 10.16 19.54 6.58
CA ALA A 78 11.52 20.05 6.38
C ALA A 78 12.45 19.77 7.59
N ALA A 79 11.92 19.78 8.81
CA ALA A 79 12.67 19.50 10.03
C ALA A 79 13.18 18.04 10.13
N ASP A 80 12.51 17.07 9.49
CA ASP A 80 12.98 15.67 9.45
C ASP A 80 14.29 15.52 8.65
N CYS A 81 14.56 16.47 7.75
CA CYS A 81 15.77 16.45 6.93
C CYS A 81 17.00 17.04 7.64
N GLU A 82 16.83 17.76 8.75
CA GLU A 82 17.95 18.31 9.54
C GLU A 82 18.90 17.20 10.02
N ALA A 83 20.20 17.43 9.90
CA ALA A 83 21.22 16.44 10.30
C ALA A 83 21.35 16.37 11.83
N GLY A 84 21.52 15.17 12.37
CA GLY A 84 21.74 14.94 13.81
C GLY A 84 20.49 14.97 14.69
N ARG A 85 19.30 15.25 14.14
CA ARG A 85 18.02 15.15 14.86
C ARG A 85 17.69 13.68 15.15
N ALA A 86 17.75 13.28 16.42
CA ALA A 86 17.33 11.95 16.87
C ALA A 86 15.79 11.80 16.95
N ASP A 87 15.07 12.92 16.94
CA ASP A 87 13.61 13.03 17.05
C ASP A 87 12.88 13.12 15.70
N ALA A 88 13.60 12.98 14.57
CA ALA A 88 13.08 13.07 13.20
C ALA A 88 12.19 11.87 12.82
N LYS A 89 11.01 11.75 13.43
CA LYS A 89 10.09 10.61 13.26
C LYS A 89 9.52 10.49 11.83
N GLY A 90 9.49 11.58 11.07
CA GLY A 90 9.05 11.60 9.67
C GLY A 90 10.18 11.36 8.66
N LEU A 91 11.42 11.11 9.11
CA LEU A 91 12.52 10.74 8.23
C LEU A 91 12.42 9.27 7.80
N VAL A 92 12.47 9.03 6.50
CA VAL A 92 12.75 7.71 5.92
C VAL A 92 14.09 7.74 5.16
N THR A 93 14.90 6.70 5.36
CA THR A 93 16.16 6.48 4.63
C THR A 93 16.05 5.20 3.81
N ILE A 94 16.33 5.31 2.52
CA ILE A 94 16.18 4.23 1.53
C ILE A 94 17.54 3.93 0.90
N GLY A 95 17.93 2.65 0.92
CA GLY A 95 19.08 2.11 0.20
C GLY A 95 18.68 0.91 -0.68
N PRO A 96 19.63 0.20 -1.31
CA PRO A 96 19.31 -0.80 -2.34
C PRO A 96 18.37 -1.91 -1.89
N LYS A 97 18.43 -2.34 -0.63
CA LYS A 97 17.56 -3.40 -0.07
C LYS A 97 16.93 -3.04 1.28
N ARG A 98 16.99 -1.77 1.69
CA ARG A 98 16.54 -1.35 3.03
C ARG A 98 15.76 -0.05 3.00
N MET A 99 14.73 0.02 3.86
CA MET A 99 13.99 1.23 4.19
C MET A 99 13.91 1.34 5.71
N ALA A 100 14.58 2.33 6.29
CA ALA A 100 14.55 2.61 7.72
C ALA A 100 13.73 3.89 8.00
N PHE A 101 12.87 3.87 9.00
CA PHE A 101 12.13 5.04 9.48
C PHE A 101 11.94 4.96 10.99
N TYR A 102 12.20 6.05 11.70
CA TYR A 102 12.13 6.11 13.17
C TYR A 102 12.83 4.90 13.83
N GLU A 103 12.11 4.06 14.59
CA GLU A 103 12.64 2.87 15.28
C GLU A 103 12.45 1.55 14.50
N SER A 104 12.09 1.62 13.21
CA SER A 104 11.80 0.46 12.34
C SER A 104 12.75 0.34 11.15
N VAL A 105 13.17 -0.89 10.83
CA VAL A 105 13.99 -1.21 9.65
C VAL A 105 13.32 -2.29 8.81
N GLY A 106 13.00 -1.96 7.57
CA GLY A 106 12.52 -2.90 6.55
C GLY A 106 13.65 -3.39 5.66
N THR A 107 13.65 -4.68 5.34
CA THR A 107 14.48 -5.29 4.28
C THR A 107 13.57 -5.71 3.14
N LEU A 108 13.95 -5.40 1.90
CA LEU A 108 13.22 -5.81 0.69
C LEU A 108 13.42 -7.31 0.45
N ASP A 109 12.34 -8.08 0.50
CA ASP A 109 12.35 -9.53 0.29
C ASP A 109 12.08 -9.90 -1.17
N SER A 110 11.15 -9.20 -1.82
CA SER A 110 10.74 -9.47 -3.21
C SER A 110 10.13 -8.24 -3.86
N VAL A 111 10.43 -8.02 -5.14
CA VAL A 111 9.78 -7.01 -5.98
C VAL A 111 8.58 -7.62 -6.69
N GLU A 112 7.42 -6.97 -6.58
CA GLU A 112 6.19 -7.35 -7.28
C GLU A 112 6.03 -6.56 -8.59
N GLU A 113 6.45 -5.30 -8.59
CA GLU A 113 6.35 -4.40 -9.74
C GLU A 113 7.46 -3.34 -9.66
N GLN A 114 8.11 -3.04 -10.79
CA GLN A 114 9.15 -2.00 -10.85
C GLN A 114 9.19 -1.27 -12.19
N ALA A 115 9.36 0.04 -12.10
CA ALA A 115 9.74 0.95 -13.16
C ALA A 115 10.76 1.96 -12.58
N GLU A 116 11.30 2.86 -13.39
CA GLU A 116 12.29 3.85 -12.92
C GLU A 116 11.77 4.67 -11.73
N GLY A 117 10.58 5.25 -11.85
CA GLY A 117 9.94 6.06 -10.81
C GLY A 117 8.95 5.34 -9.90
N ARG A 118 8.79 4.00 -9.99
CA ARG A 118 7.77 3.27 -9.21
C ARG A 118 8.22 1.87 -8.78
N LEU A 119 7.94 1.48 -7.54
CA LEU A 119 8.21 0.16 -6.98
C LEU A 119 6.98 -0.31 -6.19
N ARG A 120 6.58 -1.57 -6.32
CA ARG A 120 5.83 -2.29 -5.28
C ARG A 120 6.62 -3.52 -4.88
N GLY A 121 6.83 -3.71 -3.59
CA GLY A 121 7.62 -4.83 -3.07
C GLY A 121 7.22 -5.24 -1.67
N ARG A 122 7.50 -6.49 -1.33
CA ARG A 122 7.28 -7.05 0.01
C ARG A 122 8.50 -6.80 0.88
N PHE A 123 8.29 -6.24 2.06
CA PHE A 123 9.34 -5.91 3.02
C PHE A 123 9.12 -6.65 4.34
N SER A 124 10.18 -7.28 4.87
CA SER A 124 10.24 -7.74 6.25
C SER A 124 10.77 -6.63 7.16
N PHE A 125 9.95 -6.17 8.10
CA PHE A 125 10.27 -5.14 9.08
C PHE A 125 10.59 -5.71 10.45
N THR A 126 11.49 -5.03 11.16
CA THR A 126 11.71 -5.18 12.60
C THR A 126 11.71 -3.81 13.28
N GLY A 127 11.13 -3.73 14.48
CA GLY A 127 11.05 -2.50 15.29
C GLY A 127 10.31 -2.76 16.60
N GLU A 128 10.61 -2.02 17.67
CA GLU A 128 9.94 -2.14 18.99
C GLU A 128 9.89 -3.57 19.60
N GLY A 129 10.83 -4.45 19.21
CA GLY A 129 10.85 -5.87 19.61
C GLY A 129 9.91 -6.78 18.81
N MET A 130 9.20 -6.24 17.82
CA MET A 130 8.29 -6.93 16.92
C MET A 130 8.94 -7.18 15.55
N ALA A 131 8.41 -8.16 14.82
CA ALA A 131 8.72 -8.41 13.41
C ALA A 131 7.42 -8.60 12.62
N TRP A 132 7.34 -8.02 11.43
CA TRP A 132 6.14 -8.09 10.58
C TRP A 132 6.51 -7.93 9.11
N THR A 133 5.55 -8.20 8.21
CA THR A 133 5.70 -7.97 6.77
C THR A 133 4.72 -6.89 6.32
N ARG A 134 5.10 -6.07 5.34
CA ARG A 134 4.16 -5.25 4.55
C ARG A 134 4.50 -5.27 3.07
N THR A 135 3.50 -5.15 2.20
CA THR A 135 3.73 -4.78 0.79
C THR A 135 3.69 -3.27 0.67
N ILE A 136 4.81 -2.66 0.29
CA ILE A 136 4.98 -1.21 0.20
C ILE A 136 5.04 -0.78 -1.25
N GLY A 137 4.21 0.20 -1.61
CA GLY A 137 4.32 0.99 -2.83
C GLY A 137 5.18 2.23 -2.60
N LEU A 138 6.12 2.49 -3.51
CA LEU A 138 6.92 3.71 -3.62
C LEU A 138 6.71 4.34 -5.00
N GLU A 139 6.42 5.63 -5.05
CA GLU A 139 6.25 6.38 -6.30
C GLU A 139 6.96 7.74 -6.21
N LEU A 140 7.72 8.08 -7.25
CA LEU A 140 8.34 9.40 -7.41
C LEU A 140 7.42 10.33 -8.18
N GLN A 141 7.15 11.48 -7.57
CA GLN A 141 6.35 12.57 -8.13
C GLN A 141 7.20 13.86 -8.16
N ASP A 142 6.65 14.92 -8.76
CA ASP A 142 7.28 16.26 -8.82
C ASP A 142 8.73 16.21 -9.34
N SER A 143 8.93 15.50 -10.45
CA SER A 143 10.25 15.23 -11.06
C SER A 143 11.28 14.60 -10.11
N GLY A 144 10.82 13.73 -9.19
CA GLY A 144 11.67 13.03 -8.24
C GLY A 144 12.01 13.83 -6.98
N ASN A 145 11.27 14.91 -6.70
CA ASN A 145 11.40 15.71 -5.46
C ASN A 145 10.42 15.27 -4.37
N THR A 146 9.36 14.55 -4.73
CA THR A 146 8.38 13.98 -3.80
C THR A 146 8.41 12.46 -3.90
N LEU A 147 8.54 11.77 -2.77
CA LEU A 147 8.32 10.33 -2.66
C LEU A 147 6.97 10.09 -2.00
N VAL A 148 6.11 9.31 -2.64
CA VAL A 148 4.87 8.81 -2.04
C VAL A 148 5.09 7.36 -1.60
N ARG A 149 4.84 7.09 -0.32
CA ARG A 149 4.85 5.74 0.26
C ARG A 149 3.42 5.33 0.62
N THR A 150 2.98 4.20 0.08
CA THR A 150 1.68 3.60 0.39
C THR A 150 1.91 2.23 1.01
N ASP A 151 1.22 1.93 2.12
CA ASP A 151 1.09 0.55 2.57
C ASP A 151 -0.04 -0.11 1.76
N ASN A 152 0.28 -1.17 1.04
CA ASN A 152 -0.64 -1.93 0.20
C ASN A 152 -1.02 -3.29 0.82
N SER A 153 -0.62 -3.55 2.07
CA SER A 153 -1.09 -4.72 2.81
C SER A 153 -2.59 -4.63 3.16
N PRO A 154 -3.29 -5.76 3.31
CA PRO A 154 -4.69 -5.79 3.76
C PRO A 154 -4.94 -5.11 5.11
N GLU A 155 -3.92 -5.11 5.98
CA GLU A 155 -3.93 -4.51 7.32
C GLU A 155 -3.45 -3.04 7.32
N ALA A 156 -3.48 -2.36 6.18
CA ALA A 156 -3.08 -0.96 6.04
C ALA A 156 -4.18 -0.01 6.54
N GLU A 157 -3.98 0.61 7.69
CA GLU A 157 -4.91 1.59 8.28
C GLU A 157 -4.61 3.04 7.86
N ALA A 158 -3.37 3.32 7.45
CA ALA A 158 -2.90 4.66 7.10
C ALA A 158 -2.95 4.91 5.59
N GLY A 159 -3.39 6.10 5.19
CA GLY A 159 -3.30 6.56 3.80
C GLY A 159 -1.87 6.86 3.32
N PRO A 160 -1.68 7.22 2.04
CA PRO A 160 -0.37 7.49 1.47
C PRO A 160 0.37 8.62 2.19
N LEU A 161 1.65 8.38 2.50
CA LEU A 161 2.55 9.35 3.11
C LEU A 161 3.39 10.01 2.00
N ARG A 162 3.46 11.34 2.00
CA ARG A 162 4.22 12.12 1.01
C ARG A 162 5.42 12.77 1.70
N TYR A 163 6.61 12.49 1.18
CA TYR A 163 7.89 12.96 1.72
C TYR A 163 8.58 13.87 0.70
N GLY A 164 9.15 14.98 1.16
CA GLY A 164 10.08 15.78 0.37
C GLY A 164 11.49 15.21 0.39
N LYS A 165 12.20 15.30 -0.74
CA LYS A 165 13.61 14.90 -0.82
C LYS A 165 14.47 15.79 0.09
N CYS A 166 15.28 15.17 0.95
CA CYS A 166 16.26 15.92 1.73
C CYS A 166 17.42 16.42 0.85
N LYS A 167 17.94 17.59 1.19
CA LYS A 167 19.11 18.21 0.55
C LYS A 167 20.42 17.75 1.19
#